data_AF-A0A399EPJ4-F1
#
_entry.id   AF-A0A399EPJ4-F1
#
_cell.length_a   1.000
_cell.length_b   1.000
_cell.length_c   1.000
_cell.angle_alpha   90.00
_cell.angle_beta   90.00
_cell.angle_gamma   90.00
#
_symmetry.space_group_name_H-M   'P 1'
#
loop_
_entity.id
_entity.type
_entity.pdbx_description
1 polymer ?
#
loop_
_entity_poly.entity_id
_entity_poly.type
_entity_poly.pdbx_seq_one_letter_code
_entity_poly.pdbx_strand_id
1 'polypeptide(L)'
;MVLFRPVGLQELRLIAASGYRAFPPRLPDQPIFYPVLNFEYAEQIARDWNTKYNDPPCGFVTRFEVDDEYVRRFPVQIAGARVHQELWVPAEELEEFNRHIIGRITVAAAYYGPGFKGEIDPNTNLPAELSEDR
;
A
#
# COMPACT_ATOMS: atom_id res chain seq x y z
N MET A 1 14.64 -3.64 -3.99
CA MET A 1 13.57 -4.58 -4.40
C MET A 1 12.28 -3.81 -4.50
N VAL A 2 11.54 -4.00 -5.59
CA VAL A 2 10.24 -3.35 -5.78
C VAL A 2 9.16 -4.18 -5.10
N LEU A 3 8.35 -3.51 -4.29
CA LEU A 3 7.23 -4.08 -3.56
C LEU A 3 5.96 -3.27 -3.81
N PHE A 4 4.83 -3.91 -3.54
CA PHE A 4 3.51 -3.30 -3.64
C PHE A 4 2.75 -3.44 -2.34
N ARG A 5 1.80 -2.55 -2.10
CA ARG A 5 0.85 -2.70 -0.99
C ARG A 5 -0.51 -2.10 -1.35
N PRO A 6 -1.60 -2.88 -1.28
CA PRO A 6 -2.94 -2.34 -1.38
C PRO A 6 -3.28 -1.57 -0.09
N VAL A 7 -3.82 -0.37 -0.24
CA VAL A 7 -4.24 0.49 0.88
C VAL A 7 -5.64 1.06 0.65
N GLY A 8 -6.30 1.47 1.73
CA GLY A 8 -7.52 2.29 1.69
C GLY A 8 -7.21 3.79 1.72
N LEU A 9 -8.25 4.62 1.59
CA LEU A 9 -8.08 6.09 1.57
C LEU A 9 -7.44 6.65 2.84
N GLN A 10 -7.82 6.15 4.01
CA GLN A 10 -7.28 6.67 5.27
C GLN A 10 -5.78 6.39 5.42
N GLU A 11 -5.34 5.18 5.05
CA GLU A 11 -3.91 4.83 5.05
C GLU A 11 -3.16 5.64 3.98
N LEU A 12 -3.74 5.83 2.79
CA LEU A 12 -3.13 6.67 1.76
C LEU A 12 -2.96 8.14 2.20
N ARG A 13 -3.92 8.72 2.92
CA ARG A 13 -3.79 10.07 3.50
C ARG A 13 -2.63 10.17 4.48
N LEU A 14 -2.44 9.14 5.32
CA LEU A 14 -1.31 9.11 6.27
C LEU A 14 0.03 8.99 5.54
N ILE A 15 0.08 8.19 4.47
CA ILE A 15 1.25 8.11 3.59
C ILE A 15 1.53 9.48 2.96
N ALA A 16 0.51 10.16 2.42
CA ALA A 16 0.65 11.50 1.85
C ALA A 16 1.14 12.53 2.88
N ALA A 17 0.59 12.50 4.11
CA ALA A 17 1.02 13.36 5.21
C ALA A 17 2.49 13.15 5.63
N SER A 18 3.07 11.97 5.36
CA SER A 18 4.51 11.71 5.53
C SER A 18 5.36 12.17 4.34
N GLY A 19 4.78 12.85 3.34
CA GLY A 19 5.44 13.20 2.09
C GLY A 19 5.73 11.98 1.20
N TYR A 20 4.89 10.95 1.30
CA TYR A 20 5.07 9.66 0.62
C TYR A 20 6.40 8.98 0.96
N ARG A 21 6.83 9.03 2.22
CA ARG A 21 8.08 8.41 2.69
C ARG A 21 7.87 7.24 3.63
N ALA A 22 6.70 7.12 4.25
CA ALA A 22 6.46 6.10 5.26
C ALA A 22 5.03 5.57 5.21
N PHE A 23 4.88 4.29 5.57
CA PHE A 23 3.61 3.72 5.98
C PHE A 23 3.32 4.04 7.44
N PRO A 24 2.06 4.30 7.83
CA PRO A 24 1.73 4.56 9.23
C PRO A 24 1.92 3.31 10.10
N PRO A 25 2.15 3.47 11.42
CA PRO A 25 2.19 2.35 12.35
C PRO A 25 0.95 1.46 12.24
N ARG A 26 1.14 0.15 12.44
CA ARG A 26 0.02 -0.79 12.50
C ARG A 26 -0.80 -0.58 13.77
N LEU A 27 -2.07 -0.95 13.73
CA LEU A 27 -2.88 -0.99 14.94
C LEU A 27 -2.38 -2.11 15.88
N PRO A 28 -2.60 -2.02 17.20
CA PRO A 28 -2.08 -3.01 18.16
C PRO A 28 -2.52 -4.45 17.88
N ASP A 29 -3.67 -4.64 17.24
CA ASP A 29 -4.24 -5.93 16.84
C ASP A 29 -3.68 -6.46 15.50
N GLN A 30 -2.82 -5.69 14.84
CA GLN A 30 -2.25 -6.01 13.53
C GLN A 30 -0.74 -6.29 13.67
N PRO A 31 -0.34 -7.51 14.05
CA PRO A 31 1.04 -7.83 14.42
C PRO A 31 2.03 -7.80 13.26
N ILE A 32 1.53 -7.74 12.01
CA ILE A 32 2.35 -7.85 10.80
C ILE A 32 2.01 -6.72 9.84
N PHE A 33 3.06 -6.13 9.27
CA PHE A 33 3.03 -5.36 8.03
C PHE A 33 3.42 -6.28 6.88
N TYR A 34 2.56 -6.36 5.86
CA TYR A 34 2.75 -7.28 4.74
C TYR A 34 2.69 -6.53 3.40
N PRO A 35 3.86 -6.25 2.79
CA PRO A 35 3.93 -5.87 1.40
C PRO A 35 3.99 -7.11 0.51
N VAL A 36 3.48 -6.98 -0.71
CA VAL A 36 3.41 -8.06 -1.69
C VAL A 36 4.43 -7.87 -2.81
N LEU A 37 4.86 -8.96 -3.41
CA LEU A 37 5.95 -8.96 -4.39
C LEU A 37 5.48 -8.64 -5.82
N ASN A 38 4.18 -8.72 -6.11
CA ASN A 38 3.65 -8.51 -7.45
C ASN A 38 2.45 -7.57 -7.46
N PHE A 39 2.31 -6.85 -8.57
CA PHE A 39 1.27 -5.86 -8.77
C PHE A 39 -0.11 -6.52 -8.85
N GLU A 40 -0.23 -7.65 -9.53
CA GLU A 40 -1.49 -8.33 -9.79
C GLU A 40 -2.20 -8.73 -8.49
N TYR A 41 -1.46 -9.23 -7.50
CA TYR A 41 -2.00 -9.55 -6.19
C TYR A 41 -2.44 -8.29 -5.42
N ALA A 42 -1.65 -7.21 -5.47
CA ALA A 42 -2.04 -5.94 -4.87
C ALA A 42 -3.28 -5.35 -5.55
N GLU A 43 -3.35 -5.41 -6.88
CA GLU A 43 -4.51 -4.98 -7.68
C GLU A 43 -5.74 -5.77 -7.28
N GLN A 44 -5.65 -7.09 -7.19
CA GLN A 44 -6.78 -7.94 -6.83
C GLN A 44 -7.35 -7.53 -5.47
N ILE A 45 -6.51 -7.29 -4.45
CA ILE A 45 -6.97 -6.83 -3.15
C ILE A 45 -7.59 -5.43 -3.26
N ALA A 46 -6.91 -4.49 -3.91
CA ALA A 46 -7.38 -3.11 -4.03
C ALA A 46 -8.72 -3.01 -4.77
N ARG A 47 -8.87 -3.75 -5.89
CA ARG A 47 -10.05 -3.73 -6.75
C ARG A 47 -11.18 -4.58 -6.20
N ASP A 48 -10.90 -5.80 -5.73
CA ASP A 48 -11.95 -6.80 -5.49
C ASP A 48 -12.37 -6.87 -4.01
N TRP A 49 -11.51 -6.39 -3.09
CA TRP A 49 -11.77 -6.36 -1.64
C TRP A 49 -11.96 -4.93 -1.13
N ASN A 50 -10.98 -4.04 -1.30
CA ASN A 50 -11.01 -2.70 -0.71
C ASN A 50 -12.18 -1.86 -1.24
N THR A 51 -12.52 -1.96 -2.53
CA THR A 51 -13.70 -1.27 -3.09
C THR A 51 -15.05 -1.74 -2.52
N LYS A 52 -15.10 -2.89 -1.85
CA LYS A 52 -16.34 -3.47 -1.31
C LYS A 52 -16.43 -3.34 0.21
N TYR A 53 -15.30 -3.47 0.90
CA TYR A 53 -15.25 -3.61 2.35
C TYR A 53 -14.63 -2.42 3.09
N ASN A 54 -13.90 -1.54 2.40
CA ASN A 54 -13.45 -0.30 3.03
C ASN A 54 -14.57 0.73 3.07
N ASP A 55 -14.48 1.61 4.05
CA ASP A 55 -15.23 2.86 4.10
C ASP A 55 -14.23 4.04 4.11
N PRO A 56 -14.18 4.87 3.05
CA PRO A 56 -14.99 4.80 1.83
C PRO A 56 -14.59 3.63 0.91
N PRO A 57 -15.52 3.17 0.02
CA PRO A 57 -15.33 2.00 -0.85
C PRO A 57 -14.33 2.28 -1.97
N CYS A 58 -13.05 2.26 -1.66
CA CYS A 58 -11.96 2.49 -2.60
C CYS A 58 -10.69 1.75 -2.17
N GLY A 59 -9.82 1.50 -3.14
CA GLY A 59 -8.54 0.85 -2.94
C GLY A 59 -7.47 1.41 -3.85
N PHE A 60 -6.25 1.50 -3.35
CA PHE A 60 -5.09 2.03 -4.07
C PHE A 60 -3.95 1.01 -4.01
N VAL A 61 -3.27 0.81 -5.13
CA VAL A 61 -2.04 0.03 -5.17
C VAL A 61 -0.88 0.99 -5.02
N THR A 62 -0.14 0.88 -3.91
CA THR A 62 1.13 1.59 -3.75
C THR A 62 2.27 0.74 -4.29
N ARG A 63 3.27 1.39 -4.88
CA ARG A 63 4.54 0.82 -5.34
C ARG A 63 5.67 1.59 -4.69
N PHE A 64 6.64 0.86 -4.17
CA PHE A 64 7.81 1.44 -3.52
C PHE A 64 9.00 0.51 -3.66
N GLU A 65 10.19 1.08 -3.49
CA GLU A 65 11.45 0.34 -3.53
C GLU A 65 12.05 0.31 -2.13
N VAL A 66 12.61 -0.83 -1.75
CA VAL A 66 13.28 -1.05 -0.46
C VAL A 66 14.68 -1.57 -0.71
N ASP A 67 15.63 -1.22 0.15
CA ASP A 67 16.98 -1.78 0.11
C ASP A 67 16.99 -3.32 0.06
N ASP A 68 17.72 -3.88 -0.91
CA ASP A 68 17.79 -5.32 -1.18
C ASP A 68 18.44 -6.10 -0.03
N GLU A 69 19.46 -5.54 0.62
CA GLU A 69 20.19 -6.22 1.68
C GLU A 69 19.34 -6.30 2.95
N TYR A 70 18.63 -5.22 3.27
CA TYR A 70 17.70 -5.17 4.39
C TYR A 70 16.53 -6.14 4.19
N VAL A 71 15.87 -6.08 3.04
CA VAL A 71 14.60 -6.80 2.83
C VAL A 71 14.77 -8.32 2.72
N ARG A 72 15.97 -8.81 2.35
CA ARG A 72 16.31 -10.25 2.32
C ARG A 72 16.20 -10.93 3.70
N ARG A 73 16.14 -10.16 4.78
CA ARG A 73 15.92 -10.68 6.15
C ARG A 73 14.52 -11.25 6.34
N PHE A 74 13.54 -10.83 5.53
CA PHE A 74 12.17 -11.30 5.59
C PHE A 74 11.95 -12.43 4.57
N PRO A 75 11.66 -13.67 5.00
CA PRO A 75 11.38 -14.76 4.06
C PRO A 75 10.09 -14.50 3.29
N VAL A 76 10.10 -14.80 1.99
CA VAL A 76 8.90 -14.75 1.15
C VAL A 76 7.92 -15.81 1.61
N GLN A 77 6.72 -15.39 1.94
CA GLN A 77 5.58 -16.23 2.29
C GLN A 77 4.67 -16.39 1.07
N ILE A 78 3.96 -17.52 1.00
CA ILE A 78 2.94 -17.77 -0.03
C ILE A 78 1.56 -17.81 0.66
N ALA A 79 0.74 -16.80 0.42
CA ALA A 79 -0.60 -16.65 0.99
C ALA A 79 -1.67 -17.29 0.09
N GLY A 80 -1.89 -18.59 0.26
CA GLY A 80 -2.88 -19.32 -0.53
C GLY A 80 -2.35 -19.76 -1.90
N ALA A 81 -2.73 -19.08 -2.98
CA ALA A 81 -2.26 -19.44 -4.32
C ALA A 81 -0.77 -19.10 -4.50
N ARG A 82 -0.04 -19.88 -5.32
CA ARG A 82 1.42 -19.70 -5.53
C ARG A 82 1.85 -18.30 -5.98
N VAL A 83 0.93 -17.53 -6.56
CA VAL A 83 1.18 -16.16 -7.02
C VAL A 83 1.04 -15.10 -5.92
N HIS A 84 0.48 -15.44 -4.77
CA HIS A 84 0.33 -14.52 -3.65
C HIS A 84 1.58 -14.54 -2.78
N GLN A 85 2.61 -13.87 -3.24
CA GLN A 85 3.87 -13.75 -2.51
C GLN A 85 3.88 -12.47 -1.69
N GLU A 86 4.17 -12.59 -0.41
CA GLU A 86 4.23 -11.48 0.53
C GLU A 86 5.41 -11.61 1.50
N LEU A 87 5.84 -10.49 2.06
CA LEU A 87 6.76 -10.47 3.18
C LEU A 87 5.97 -10.30 4.47
N TRP A 88 6.42 -10.90 5.54
CA TRP A 88 5.87 -10.64 6.88
C TRP A 88 6.91 -9.87 7.69
N VAL A 89 6.68 -8.56 7.83
CA VAL A 89 7.48 -7.66 8.65
C VAL A 89 6.76 -7.47 9.98
N PRO A 90 7.40 -7.72 11.14
CA PRO A 90 6.78 -7.44 12.42
C PRO A 90 6.36 -5.97 12.53
N ALA A 91 5.19 -5.70 13.12
CA ALA A 91 4.66 -4.35 13.22
C ALA A 91 5.63 -3.38 13.94
N GLU A 92 6.37 -3.88 14.92
CA GLU A 92 7.41 -3.16 15.65
C GLU A 92 8.63 -2.80 14.79
N GLU A 93 8.90 -3.54 13.70
CA GLU A 93 9.98 -3.24 12.76
C GLU A 93 9.56 -2.27 11.65
N LEU A 94 8.28 -1.89 11.56
CA LEU A 94 7.77 -1.05 10.46
C LEU A 94 8.45 0.33 10.41
N GLU A 95 8.82 0.89 11.56
CA GLU A 95 9.55 2.16 11.59
C GLU A 95 10.94 2.03 10.95
N GLU A 96 11.65 0.92 11.22
CA GLU A 96 12.92 0.61 10.56
C GLU A 96 12.70 0.32 9.07
N PHE A 97 11.68 -0.45 8.75
CA PHE A 97 11.35 -0.75 7.36
C PHE A 97 11.14 0.53 6.53
N ASN A 98 10.44 1.53 7.09
CA ASN A 98 10.24 2.82 6.45
C ASN A 98 11.57 3.56 6.18
N ARG A 99 12.59 3.44 7.05
CA ARG A 99 13.92 4.04 6.82
C ARG A 99 14.66 3.42 5.64
N HIS A 100 14.34 2.18 5.30
CA HIS A 100 14.91 1.47 4.16
C HIS A 100 14.13 1.64 2.86
N ILE A 101 13.04 2.42 2.85
CA ILE A 101 12.35 2.80 1.61
C ILE A 101 13.23 3.77 0.81
N ILE A 102 13.49 3.42 -0.44
CA ILE A 102 14.26 4.22 -1.37
C ILE A 102 13.31 5.14 -2.15
N GLY A 103 13.56 6.44 -2.10
CA GLY A 103 12.78 7.42 -2.85
C GLY A 103 11.41 7.71 -2.24
N ARG A 104 10.35 7.66 -3.07
CA ARG A 104 8.96 7.91 -2.66
C ARG A 104 8.11 6.65 -2.83
N ILE A 105 7.12 6.48 -1.96
CA ILE A 105 5.98 5.62 -2.23
C ILE A 105 5.13 6.27 -3.33
N THR A 106 4.78 5.51 -4.38
CA THR A 106 3.97 6.00 -5.50
C THR A 106 2.66 5.24 -5.55
N VAL A 107 1.57 5.84 -6.03
CA VAL A 107 0.34 5.09 -6.34
C VAL A 107 0.42 4.65 -7.79
N ALA A 108 0.42 3.33 -7.99
CA ALA A 108 0.47 2.68 -9.30
C ALA A 108 -0.93 2.48 -9.90
N ALA A 109 -1.96 2.34 -9.06
CA ALA A 109 -3.35 2.21 -9.51
C ALA A 109 -4.35 2.64 -8.42
N ALA A 110 -5.53 3.06 -8.86
CA ALA A 110 -6.64 3.46 -7.99
C ALA A 110 -7.95 2.84 -8.49
N TYR A 111 -8.76 2.34 -7.57
CA TYR A 111 -10.03 1.68 -7.84
C TYR A 111 -11.11 2.24 -6.90
N TYR A 112 -12.28 2.47 -7.48
CA TYR A 112 -13.41 3.08 -6.78
C TYR A 112 -14.62 2.16 -6.89
N GLY A 113 -15.18 1.82 -5.74
CA GLY A 113 -16.37 0.98 -5.63
C GLY A 113 -17.67 1.77 -5.75
N PRO A 114 -18.79 1.07 -5.90
CA PRO A 114 -20.12 1.68 -5.87
C PRO A 114 -20.32 2.50 -4.59
N GLY A 115 -20.74 3.76 -4.73
CA GLY A 115 -21.01 4.63 -3.59
C GLY A 115 -19.79 5.39 -3.05
N PHE A 116 -18.61 5.28 -3.68
CA PHE A 116 -17.52 6.20 -3.40
C PHE A 116 -17.97 7.64 -3.64
N LYS A 117 -17.73 8.53 -2.67
CA LYS A 117 -18.03 9.96 -2.75
C LYS A 117 -16.74 10.73 -2.56
N GLY A 118 -16.29 11.40 -3.60
CA GLY A 118 -15.11 12.22 -3.60
C GLY A 118 -14.86 12.76 -5.00
N GLU A 119 -14.27 13.94 -5.09
CA GLU A 119 -13.78 14.47 -6.36
C GLU A 119 -12.51 13.72 -6.74
N ILE A 120 -12.45 13.25 -7.99
CA ILE A 120 -11.31 12.54 -8.55
C ILE A 120 -10.67 13.46 -9.57
N ASP A 121 -9.37 13.71 -9.43
CA ASP A 121 -8.61 14.44 -10.45
C ASP A 121 -8.49 13.57 -11.70
N PRO A 122 -8.99 14.04 -12.86
CA PRO A 122 -8.95 13.28 -14.10
C PRO A 122 -7.53 13.01 -14.62
N ASN A 123 -6.53 13.76 -14.19
CA ASN A 123 -5.14 13.60 -14.64
C ASN A 123 -4.39 12.50 -13.87
N THR A 124 -4.63 12.42 -12.56
CA THR A 124 -3.92 11.49 -11.68
C THR A 124 -4.74 10.24 -11.34
N ASN A 125 -6.07 10.29 -11.55
CA ASN A 125 -7.02 9.30 -11.08
C ASN A 125 -6.91 9.06 -9.57
N LEU A 126 -6.66 10.12 -8.80
CA LEU A 126 -6.62 10.13 -7.35
C LEU A 126 -7.70 11.06 -6.81
N PRO A 127 -8.10 10.92 -5.53
CA PRO A 127 -8.87 11.96 -4.86
C PRO A 127 -8.20 13.32 -5.04
N ALA A 128 -8.96 14.37 -5.40
CA ALA A 128 -8.42 15.70 -5.68
C ALA A 128 -7.53 16.23 -4.53
N GLU A 129 -7.92 15.93 -3.28
CA GLU A 129 -7.16 16.26 -2.06
C GLU A 129 -5.76 15.62 -1.96
N LEU A 130 -5.49 14.58 -2.76
CA LEU A 130 -4.21 13.85 -2.80
C LEU A 130 -3.47 14.02 -4.13
N SER A 131 -3.99 14.88 -5.01
CA SER A 131 -3.48 15.04 -6.37
C SER A 131 -2.41 16.13 -6.49
N GLU A 132 -2.31 17.03 -5.50
CA GLU A 132 -1.27 18.06 -5.44
C GLU A 132 0.03 17.49 -4.82
N ASP A 133 1.19 17.96 -5.31
CA ASP A 133 2.56 17.62 -4.88
C ASP A 133 3.09 16.19 -5.14
N ARG A 134 3.03 15.72 -6.40
CA ARG A 134 3.88 14.60 -6.87
C ARG A 134 5.12 15.05 -7.61
#